data_AF-A0A1J3EBN8-F1
#
_entry.id   AF-A0A1J3EBN8-F1
#
_cell.length_a   1.000
_cell.length_b   1.000
_cell.length_c   1.000
_cell.angle_alpha   90.00
_cell.angle_beta   90.00
_cell.angle_gamma   90.00
#
_symmetry.space_group_name_H-M   'P 1'
#
loop_
_entity.id
_entity.type
_entity.pdbx_description
1 polymer ?
#
loop_
_entity_poly.entity_id
_entity_poly.type
_entity_poly.pdbx_seq_one_letter_code
_entity_poly.pdbx_strand_id
1 'polypeptide(L)'
;MSLKEREEMAREKQKTTTMKPLSPVSQLFVSPGFYCVIVFTLGFKTRCNPSAIVEGIKNTWIKLPRFSSKVVMDDKKNGEAVWVPVSVRVEDHVIVPDLDHSNIENPDEFIEDYTSNLANTP
;
A
#
# COMPACT_ATOMS: atom_id res chain seq x y z
N MET A 1 -18.36 -14.13 -35.42
CA MET A 1 -17.44 -13.71 -34.35
C MET A 1 -16.28 -14.70 -34.30
N SER A 2 -15.08 -14.25 -34.64
CA SER A 2 -13.87 -15.06 -34.71
C SER A 2 -13.36 -15.43 -33.31
N LEU A 3 -12.54 -16.49 -33.22
CA LEU A 3 -11.85 -16.87 -31.97
C LEU A 3 -11.02 -15.70 -31.41
N LYS A 4 -10.39 -14.92 -32.29
CA LYS A 4 -9.58 -13.76 -31.91
C LYS A 4 -10.42 -12.69 -31.22
N GLU A 5 -11.62 -12.40 -31.75
CA GLU A 5 -12.56 -11.45 -31.15
C GLU A 5 -13.10 -11.93 -29.79
N ARG A 6 -13.28 -13.24 -29.61
CA ARG A 6 -13.72 -13.82 -28.33
C ARG A 6 -12.65 -13.73 -27.24
N GLU A 7 -11.39 -13.99 -27.60
CA GLU A 7 -10.28 -13.86 -26.65
C GLU A 7 -10.00 -12.41 -26.27
N GLU A 8 -10.13 -11.50 -27.22
CA GLU A 8 -9.96 -10.05 -26.99
C GLU A 8 -11.08 -9.52 -26.08
N MET A 9 -12.33 -9.90 -26.35
CA MET A 9 -13.47 -9.57 -25.49
C MET A 9 -13.37 -10.22 -24.10
N ALA A 10 -12.80 -11.42 -23.99
CA ALA A 10 -12.54 -12.07 -22.70
C ALA A 10 -11.43 -11.36 -21.92
N ARG A 11 -10.33 -10.97 -22.56
CA ARG A 11 -9.25 -10.16 -21.96
C ARG A 11 -9.77 -8.78 -21.52
N GLU A 12 -10.62 -8.15 -22.31
CA GLU A 12 -11.21 -6.84 -21.99
C GLU A 12 -12.26 -6.94 -20.89
N LYS A 13 -13.08 -8.00 -20.87
CA LYS A 13 -13.95 -8.33 -19.73
C LYS A 13 -13.12 -8.60 -18.47
N GLN A 14 -12.05 -9.38 -18.56
CA GLN A 14 -11.22 -9.69 -17.39
C GLN A 14 -10.52 -8.44 -16.86
N LYS A 15 -10.02 -7.57 -17.75
CA LYS A 15 -9.42 -6.27 -17.41
C LYS A 15 -10.44 -5.31 -16.76
N THR A 16 -11.66 -5.23 -17.29
CA THR A 16 -12.74 -4.42 -16.71
C THR A 16 -13.27 -5.00 -15.39
N THR A 17 -13.26 -6.33 -15.22
CA THR A 17 -13.64 -7.00 -13.97
C THR A 17 -12.60 -6.78 -12.87
N THR A 18 -11.33 -6.60 -13.23
CA THR A 18 -10.26 -6.29 -12.26
C THR A 18 -10.22 -4.82 -11.82
N MET A 19 -10.75 -3.90 -12.63
CA MET A 19 -10.79 -2.47 -12.32
C MET A 19 -12.04 -2.16 -11.48
N LYS A 20 -11.88 -2.19 -10.16
CA LYS A 20 -12.98 -1.88 -9.23
C LYS A 20 -13.02 -0.38 -8.95
N PRO A 21 -14.21 0.26 -9.03
CA PRO A 21 -14.34 1.67 -8.65
C PRO A 21 -14.00 1.87 -7.17
N LEU A 22 -13.61 3.10 -6.82
CA LEU A 22 -13.38 3.50 -5.43
C LEU A 22 -14.73 3.60 -4.69
N SER A 23 -14.74 3.26 -3.40
CA SER A 23 -15.88 3.60 -2.54
C SER A 23 -15.93 5.12 -2.31
N PRO A 24 -17.08 5.70 -1.93
CA PRO A 24 -17.18 7.14 -1.66
C PRO A 24 -16.11 7.66 -0.69
N VAL A 25 -15.83 6.89 0.38
CA VAL A 25 -14.76 7.21 1.33
C VAL A 25 -13.38 7.13 0.67
N SER A 26 -13.11 6.12 -0.15
CA SER A 26 -11.83 6.02 -0.86
C SER A 26 -11.61 7.19 -1.82
N GLN A 27 -12.68 7.68 -2.47
CA GLN A 27 -12.62 8.84 -3.36
C GLN A 27 -12.21 10.11 -2.60
N LEU A 28 -12.66 10.28 -1.35
CA LEU A 28 -12.21 11.38 -0.47
C LEU A 28 -10.71 11.28 -0.20
N PHE A 29 -10.19 10.09 0.10
CA PHE A 29 -8.76 9.86 0.39
C PHE A 29 -7.81 10.14 -0.78
N VAL A 30 -8.31 10.19 -2.02
CA VAL A 30 -7.51 10.53 -3.21
C VAL A 30 -7.83 11.92 -3.75
N SER A 31 -8.68 12.68 -3.07
CA SER A 31 -9.07 14.02 -3.51
C SER A 31 -7.92 15.03 -3.35
N PRO A 32 -7.76 15.99 -4.29
CA PRO A 32 -6.77 17.04 -4.14
C PRO A 32 -6.99 17.81 -2.84
N GLY A 33 -5.95 17.91 -2.01
CA GLY A 33 -6.01 18.60 -0.71
C GLY A 33 -6.36 17.72 0.48
N PHE A 34 -6.65 16.43 0.27
CA PHE A 34 -6.79 15.46 1.36
C PHE A 34 -5.56 14.56 1.42
N TYR A 35 -4.69 14.80 2.40
CA TYR A 35 -3.53 13.97 2.69
C TYR A 35 -3.73 13.34 4.07
N CYS A 36 -3.80 12.01 4.12
CA CYS A 36 -3.96 11.27 5.37
C CYS A 36 -2.99 10.10 5.40
N VAL A 37 -2.16 10.09 6.43
CA VAL A 37 -1.25 8.99 6.74
C VAL A 37 -1.68 8.40 8.07
N ILE A 38 -1.80 7.08 8.12
CA ILE A 38 -2.06 6.35 9.35
C ILE A 38 -0.75 5.69 9.75
N VAL A 39 -0.17 6.12 10.87
CA VAL A 39 1.01 5.47 11.45
C VAL A 39 0.58 4.70 12.70
N PHE A 40 1.09 3.48 12.84
CA PHE A 40 0.86 2.64 13.99
C PHE A 40 2.20 2.18 14.57
N THR A 41 2.44 2.55 15.83
CA THR A 41 3.67 2.21 16.55
C THR A 41 3.42 1.08 17.52
N LEU A 42 4.23 0.02 17.44
CA LEU A 42 4.12 -1.17 18.27
C LEU A 42 5.43 -1.40 19.04
N GLY A 43 5.32 -1.51 20.37
CA GLY A 43 6.43 -1.95 21.21
C GLY A 43 6.44 -3.47 21.36
N PHE A 44 7.60 -4.09 21.17
CA PHE A 44 7.81 -5.52 21.40
C PHE A 44 8.86 -5.73 22.49
N LYS A 45 8.64 -6.71 23.37
CA LYS A 45 9.62 -7.07 24.41
C LYS A 45 10.90 -7.68 23.82
N THR A 46 10.78 -8.34 22.67
CA THR A 46 11.88 -9.01 21.99
C THR A 46 12.19 -8.33 20.66
N ARG A 47 13.45 -8.42 20.23
CA ARG A 47 13.86 -7.89 18.92
C ARG A 47 13.12 -8.64 17.82
N CYS A 48 12.52 -7.89 16.89
CA CYS A 48 11.84 -8.45 15.74
C CYS A 48 12.83 -9.13 14.78
N ASN A 49 12.39 -10.21 14.13
CA ASN A 49 13.09 -10.83 13.01
C ASN A 49 12.49 -10.32 11.69
N PRO A 50 13.22 -9.49 10.91
CA PRO A 50 12.69 -8.92 9.67
C PRO A 50 12.24 -9.97 8.66
N SER A 51 12.98 -11.09 8.53
CA SER A 51 12.62 -12.17 7.61
C SER A 51 11.30 -12.84 8.01
N ALA A 52 11.07 -13.04 9.31
CA ALA A 52 9.81 -13.57 9.80
C ALA A 52 8.63 -12.61 9.57
N ILE A 53 8.86 -11.29 9.69
CA ILE A 53 7.86 -10.27 9.36
C ILE A 53 7.50 -10.32 7.88
N VAL A 54 8.50 -10.36 6.99
CA VAL A 54 8.30 -10.48 5.53
C VAL A 54 7.46 -11.72 5.21
N GLU A 55 7.81 -12.87 5.78
CA GLU A 55 7.07 -14.13 5.57
C GLU A 55 5.62 -14.02 6.09
N GLY A 56 5.44 -13.42 7.28
CA GLY A 56 4.11 -13.18 7.86
C GLY A 56 3.23 -12.33 6.96
N ILE A 57 3.76 -11.21 6.42
CA ILE A 57 3.04 -10.31 5.52
C ILE A 57 2.67 -11.01 4.21
N LYS A 58 3.61 -11.77 3.60
CA LYS A 58 3.33 -12.59 2.40
C LYS A 58 2.19 -13.58 2.63
N ASN A 59 2.16 -14.18 3.81
CA ASN A 59 1.17 -15.20 4.17
C ASN A 59 -0.18 -14.62 4.63
N THR A 60 -0.28 -13.32 4.92
CA THR A 60 -1.49 -12.68 5.45
C THR A 60 -1.93 -11.48 4.62
N TRP A 61 -1.29 -10.33 4.77
CA TRP A 61 -1.79 -9.05 4.27
C TRP A 61 -1.84 -8.97 2.75
N ILE A 62 -0.87 -9.53 2.04
CA ILE A 62 -0.86 -9.51 0.56
C ILE A 62 -2.06 -10.22 -0.05
N LYS A 63 -2.64 -11.19 0.68
CA LYS A 63 -3.86 -11.89 0.28
C LYS A 63 -5.11 -11.01 0.40
N LEU A 64 -5.03 -9.89 1.13
CA LEU A 64 -6.11 -8.91 1.22
C LEU A 64 -6.12 -8.03 -0.04
N PRO A 65 -7.26 -7.93 -0.76
CA PRO A 65 -7.32 -7.25 -2.05
C PRO A 65 -6.83 -5.80 -2.05
N ARG A 66 -6.93 -5.09 -0.92
CA ARG A 66 -6.54 -3.67 -0.81
C ARG A 66 -5.04 -3.47 -0.60
N PHE A 67 -4.34 -4.44 -0.02
CA PHE A 67 -2.89 -4.38 0.18
C PHE A 67 -2.10 -4.87 -1.05
N SER A 68 -2.78 -5.51 -2.00
CA SER A 68 -2.25 -5.92 -3.30
C SER A 68 -2.92 -5.19 -4.47
N SER A 69 -3.38 -3.96 -4.24
CA SER A 69 -3.92 -3.08 -5.29
C SER A 69 -3.39 -1.66 -5.11
N LYS A 70 -3.28 -0.92 -6.21
CA LYS A 70 -3.03 0.52 -6.20
C LYS A 70 -4.18 1.27 -6.87
N VAL A 71 -4.32 2.55 -6.55
CA VAL A 71 -5.25 3.44 -7.25
C VAL A 71 -4.58 3.98 -8.51
N VAL A 72 -5.30 3.96 -9.64
CA VAL A 72 -4.87 4.53 -10.91
C VAL A 72 -6.02 5.35 -11.48
N MET A 73 -5.72 6.47 -12.14
CA MET A 73 -6.70 7.25 -12.88
C MET A 73 -6.98 6.56 -14.22
N ASP A 74 -8.24 6.23 -14.52
CA ASP A 74 -8.65 5.66 -15.80
C ASP A 74 -8.96 6.77 -16.80
N ASP A 75 -7.98 7.09 -17.65
CA ASP A 75 -8.12 8.09 -18.71
C ASP A 75 -9.27 7.76 -19.68
N LYS A 76 -9.65 6.49 -19.81
CA LYS A 76 -10.75 6.06 -20.70
C LYS A 76 -12.13 6.27 -20.08
N LYS A 77 -12.21 6.44 -18.76
CA LYS A 77 -13.45 6.69 -18.00
C LYS A 77 -13.45 8.09 -17.39
N ASN A 78 -13.09 9.08 -18.19
CA ASN A 78 -13.18 10.49 -17.78
C ASN A 78 -12.35 10.81 -16.51
N GLY A 79 -11.23 10.10 -16.31
CA GLY A 79 -10.34 10.29 -15.16
C GLY A 79 -10.83 9.64 -13.85
N GLU A 80 -11.76 8.67 -13.91
CA GLU A 80 -12.23 7.98 -12.72
C GLU A 80 -11.10 7.18 -12.04
N ALA A 81 -10.95 7.36 -10.73
CA ALA A 81 -10.00 6.58 -9.95
C ALA A 81 -10.51 5.14 -9.76
N VAL A 82 -9.67 4.15 -10.08
CA VAL A 82 -9.98 2.72 -9.94
C VAL A 82 -8.88 1.98 -9.19
N TRP A 83 -9.27 0.93 -8.47
CA TRP A 83 -8.34 -0.02 -7.87
C TRP A 83 -7.87 -1.03 -8.90
N VAL A 84 -6.56 -1.15 -9.05
CA VAL A 84 -5.91 -2.10 -9.96
C VAL A 84 -5.05 -3.05 -9.13
N PRO A 85 -5.29 -4.37 -9.20
CA PRO A 85 -4.44 -5.35 -8.57
C PRO A 85 -2.99 -5.26 -9.07
N VAL A 86 -2.03 -5.40 -8.17
CA VAL A 86 -0.59 -5.37 -8.46
C VAL A 86 0.12 -6.51 -7.75
N SER A 87 1.22 -6.96 -8.34
CA SER A 87 2.18 -7.79 -7.62
C SER A 87 2.99 -6.90 -6.68
N VAL A 88 3.09 -7.28 -5.41
CA VAL A 88 3.81 -6.54 -4.38
C VAL A 88 5.02 -7.36 -3.93
N ARG A 89 6.20 -6.76 -3.97
CA ARG A 89 7.42 -7.34 -3.40
C ARG A 89 7.56 -6.86 -1.96
N VAL A 90 7.20 -7.72 -1.01
CA VAL A 90 7.10 -7.38 0.42
C VAL A 90 8.43 -6.90 1.01
N GLU A 91 9.54 -7.43 0.51
CA GLU A 91 10.89 -7.08 0.94
C GLU A 91 11.20 -5.59 0.77
N ASP A 92 10.60 -4.94 -0.23
CA ASP A 92 10.78 -3.49 -0.46
C ASP A 92 10.06 -2.64 0.60
N HIS A 93 9.15 -3.23 1.36
CA HIS A 93 8.27 -2.53 2.31
C HIS A 93 8.61 -2.82 3.77
N VAL A 94 9.54 -3.74 4.05
CA VAL A 94 10.03 -4.01 5.41
C VAL A 94 11.41 -3.38 5.55
N ILE A 95 11.42 -2.14 6.04
CA ILE A 95 12.64 -1.34 6.17
C ILE A 95 13.12 -1.40 7.62
N VAL A 96 14.38 -1.78 7.81
CA VAL A 96 15.06 -1.70 9.12
C VAL A 96 15.97 -0.48 9.07
N PRO A 97 15.63 0.62 9.76
CA PRO A 97 16.48 1.80 9.77
C PRO A 97 17.80 1.49 10.51
N ASP A 98 18.89 2.03 10.00
CA ASP A 98 20.17 2.04 10.70
C ASP A 98 20.19 3.23 11.66
N LEU A 99 20.10 2.96 12.95
CA LEU A 99 19.95 3.97 14.00
C LEU A 99 21.18 3.98 14.89
N ASP A 100 21.78 5.15 15.08
CA ASP A 100 22.80 5.33 16.10
C ASP A 100 22.13 5.49 17.47
N HIS A 101 21.90 4.35 18.12
CA HIS A 101 21.29 4.28 19.44
C HIS A 101 22.07 5.05 20.51
N SER A 102 23.36 5.34 20.31
CA SER A 102 24.16 6.07 21.28
C SER A 102 23.84 7.56 21.37
N ASN A 103 23.24 8.12 20.30
CA ASN A 103 22.84 9.53 20.24
C ASN A 103 21.37 9.75 20.63
N ILE A 104 20.66 8.70 21.06
CA ILE A 104 19.26 8.82 21.50
C ILE A 104 19.22 9.15 22.99
N GLU A 105 19.11 10.45 23.31
CA GLU A 105 19.02 10.93 24.70
C GLU A 105 17.63 10.67 25.31
N ASN A 106 16.57 10.94 24.54
CA ASN A 106 15.18 10.75 24.95
C ASN A 106 14.46 9.78 23.99
N PRO A 107 14.24 8.52 24.39
CA PRO A 107 13.61 7.51 23.53
C PRO A 107 12.17 7.84 23.12
N ASP A 108 11.39 8.46 24.01
CA ASP A 108 9.98 8.74 23.75
C ASP A 108 9.85 9.84 22.69
N GLU A 109 10.57 10.95 22.89
CA GLU A 109 10.64 12.05 21.92
C GLU A 109 11.20 11.60 20.57
N PHE A 110 12.24 10.74 20.57
CA PHE A 110 12.77 10.17 19.34
C PHE A 110 11.71 9.40 18.53
N ILE A 111 10.88 8.59 19.19
CA ILE A 111 9.82 7.83 18.51
C ILE A 111 8.74 8.76 17.94
N GLU A 112 8.36 9.79 18.70
CA GLU A 112 7.39 10.80 18.27
C GLU A 112 7.89 11.57 17.04
N ASP A 113 9.12 12.08 17.10
CA ASP A 113 9.76 12.81 16.00
C ASP A 113 9.95 11.92 14.77
N TYR A 114 10.43 10.70 14.95
CA TYR A 114 10.58 9.75 13.84
C TYR A 114 9.24 9.46 13.16
N THR A 115 8.18 9.24 13.95
CA THR A 115 6.82 8.98 13.45
C THR A 115 6.24 10.20 12.73
N SER A 116 6.43 11.39 13.29
CA SER A 116 5.99 12.65 12.70
C SER A 116 6.70 12.92 11.37
N ASN A 117 8.02 12.73 11.32
CA ASN A 117 8.82 12.89 10.10
C ASN A 117 8.39 11.90 9.02
N LEU A 118 8.12 10.64 9.38
CA LEU A 118 7.62 9.64 8.43
C LEU A 118 6.29 10.04 7.79
N ALA A 119 5.39 10.66 8.54
CA ALA A 119 4.11 11.12 8.01
C ALA A 119 4.24 12.35 7.10
N ASN A 120 5.26 13.18 7.31
CA ASN A 120 5.46 14.44 6.59
C ASN A 120 6.49 14.36 5.45
N THR A 121 7.16 13.22 5.27
CA THR A 121 8.09 12.99 4.15
C THR A 121 7.31 12.43 2.95
N PRO A 122 7.28 13.13 1.79
CA PRO A 122 6.53 12.70 0.61
C PRO A 122 7.00 11.38 -0.01
#